data_AF-A0A5C6AIL7-F1
#
_entry.id   AF-A0A5C6AIL7-F1
#
_cell.length_a   1.000
_cell.length_b   1.000
_cell.length_c   1.000
_cell.angle_alpha   90.00
_cell.angle_beta   90.00
_cell.angle_gamma   90.00
#
_symmetry.space_group_name_H-M   'P 1'
#
loop_
_entity.id
_entity.type
_entity.pdbx_description
1 polymer ?
#
loop_
_entity_poly.entity_id
_entity_poly.type
_entity_poly.pdbx_seq_one_letter_code
_entity_poly.pdbx_strand_id
1 'polypeptide(L)'
;MEDWLPNLFEGFKRTPWWLELAPWWAAAVWFAAVGGCIGSFLNVVALRSPRGEDIVAQPSACPVCGHKIRPWHNLPIVGYLLLGGRCRDCHTPIPIRYFLWEVAFALLFAVAGMWSVGRFFR
;
A
#
# COMPACT_ATOMS: atom_id res chain seq x y z
N MET A 1 4.08 -46.01 30.71
CA MET A 1 3.20 -45.61 29.58
C MET A 1 3.41 -44.12 29.37
N GLU A 2 4.68 -43.70 29.24
CA GLU A 2 5.12 -42.30 29.37
C GLU A 2 6.21 -41.88 28.36
N ASP A 3 6.65 -42.76 27.45
CA ASP A 3 7.77 -42.48 26.55
C ASP A 3 7.38 -41.82 25.21
N TRP A 4 6.10 -41.51 24.98
CA TRP A 4 5.62 -40.97 23.69
C TRP A 4 5.57 -39.43 23.62
N LEU A 5 6.00 -38.72 24.67
CA LEU A 5 5.76 -37.27 24.82
C LEU A 5 6.98 -36.34 25.00
N PRO A 6 8.21 -36.66 24.56
CA PRO A 6 9.25 -35.63 24.49
C PRO A 6 9.75 -35.47 23.04
N ASN A 7 8.92 -34.96 22.11
CA ASN A 7 9.41 -34.54 20.77
C ASN A 7 8.48 -33.56 20.02
N LEU A 8 7.24 -33.32 20.48
CA LEU A 8 6.34 -32.40 19.77
C LEU A 8 6.83 -30.93 19.78
N PHE A 9 7.68 -30.57 20.76
CA PHE A 9 8.21 -29.22 20.93
C PHE A 9 9.64 -29.02 20.38
N GLU A 10 10.32 -30.08 19.94
CA GLU A 10 11.65 -29.92 19.30
C GLU A 10 11.55 -29.41 17.86
N GLY A 11 10.43 -29.68 17.17
CA GLY A 11 10.15 -29.15 15.83
C GLY A 11 9.93 -27.63 15.77
N PHE A 12 9.69 -26.98 16.91
CA PHE A 12 9.55 -25.52 16.99
C PHE A 12 10.91 -24.78 17.11
N LYS A 13 12.01 -25.50 17.40
CA LYS A 13 13.36 -24.93 17.55
C LYS A 13 14.10 -24.73 16.22
N ARG A 14 13.48 -25.06 15.09
CA ARG A 14 13.93 -24.67 13.75
C ARG A 14 12.83 -23.87 13.10
N THR A 15 12.70 -22.60 13.49
CA THR A 15 12.21 -21.61 12.53
C THR A 15 12.99 -21.82 11.24
N PRO A 16 12.35 -22.04 10.09
CA PRO A 16 13.08 -22.13 8.83
C PRO A 16 13.97 -20.91 8.68
N TRP A 17 15.15 -21.05 8.09
CA TRP A 17 16.12 -19.96 7.91
C TRP A 17 15.52 -18.69 7.25
N TRP A 18 14.41 -18.82 6.50
CA TRP A 18 13.65 -17.70 5.93
C TRP A 18 12.80 -16.90 6.95
N LEU A 19 12.60 -17.42 8.17
CA LEU A 19 11.99 -16.71 9.32
C LEU A 19 13.06 -16.08 10.24
N GLU A 20 14.28 -16.63 10.28
CA GLU A 20 15.40 -16.05 11.04
C GLU A 20 16.00 -14.82 10.36
N LEU A 21 15.94 -14.78 9.03
CA LEU A 21 15.91 -13.52 8.28
C LEU A 21 14.52 -12.92 8.48
N ALA A 22 14.28 -12.23 9.60
CA ALA A 22 13.05 -11.48 9.81
C ALA A 22 12.69 -10.80 8.48
N PRO A 23 11.49 -11.01 7.88
CA PRO A 23 11.23 -10.61 6.51
C PRO A 23 11.03 -9.09 6.47
N TRP A 24 12.12 -8.35 6.66
CA TRP A 24 12.21 -6.91 6.68
C TRP A 24 11.71 -6.32 5.37
N TRP A 25 11.86 -7.07 4.27
CA TRP A 25 11.26 -6.74 2.99
C TRP A 25 9.73 -6.83 3.04
N ALA A 26 9.16 -7.83 3.71
CA ALA A 26 7.71 -7.97 3.85
C ALA A 26 7.15 -6.88 4.78
N ALA A 27 7.87 -6.55 5.85
CA ALA A 27 7.54 -5.42 6.72
C ALA A 27 7.59 -4.10 5.93
N ALA A 28 8.66 -3.85 5.18
CA ALA A 28 8.80 -2.66 4.35
C ALA A 28 7.69 -2.54 3.30
N VAL A 29 7.36 -3.65 2.61
CA VAL A 29 6.27 -3.72 1.63
C VAL A 29 4.93 -3.45 2.31
N TRP A 30 4.69 -4.03 3.49
CA TRP A 30 3.46 -3.81 4.25
C TRP A 30 3.31 -2.34 4.65
N PHE A 31 4.34 -1.73 5.23
CA PHE A 31 4.34 -0.31 5.59
C PHE A 31 4.16 0.60 4.36
N ALA A 32 4.83 0.29 3.25
CA ALA A 32 4.69 1.02 2.00
C ALA A 32 3.25 0.93 1.45
N ALA A 33 2.64 -0.25 1.49
CA ALA A 33 1.25 -0.44 1.04
C ALA A 33 0.26 0.36 1.90
N VAL A 34 0.41 0.32 3.23
CA VAL A 34 -0.42 1.11 4.14
C VAL A 34 -0.23 2.61 3.89
N GLY A 35 1.01 3.07 3.78
CA GLY A 35 1.32 4.46 3.46
C GLY A 35 0.72 4.90 2.13
N GLY A 36 0.88 4.10 1.07
CA GLY A 36 0.30 4.38 -0.25
C GLY A 36 -1.24 4.49 -0.21
N CYS A 37 -1.92 3.60 0.52
CA CYS A 37 -3.37 3.66 0.71
C CYS A 37 -3.80 4.94 1.44
N ILE A 38 -3.08 5.32 2.50
CA ILE A 38 -3.34 6.55 3.24
C ILE A 38 -3.09 7.77 2.35
N GLY A 39 -1.98 7.82 1.62
CA GLY A 39 -1.66 8.90 0.69
C GLY A 39 -2.71 9.06 -0.41
N SER A 40 -3.17 7.94 -0.99
CA SER A 40 -4.22 7.95 -2.02
C SER A 40 -5.54 8.52 -1.47
N PHE A 41 -5.95 8.08 -0.27
CA PHE A 41 -7.16 8.61 0.39
C PHE A 41 -7.03 10.09 0.78
N LEU A 42 -5.91 10.49 1.38
CA LEU A 42 -5.67 11.88 1.77
C LEU A 42 -5.67 12.81 0.56
N ASN A 43 -5.18 12.34 -0.59
CA ASN A 43 -5.23 13.10 -1.81
C ASN A 43 -6.69 13.32 -2.28
N VAL A 44 -7.59 12.34 -2.14
CA VAL A 44 -9.04 12.52 -2.38
C VAL A 44 -9.63 13.55 -1.40
N VAL A 45 -9.32 13.42 -0.11
CA VAL A 45 -9.80 14.35 0.93
C VAL A 45 -9.34 15.79 0.63
N ALA A 46 -8.08 15.98 0.31
CA ALA A 46 -7.50 17.29 0.00
C ALA A 46 -8.16 17.95 -1.23
N LEU A 47 -8.60 17.16 -2.21
CA LEU A 47 -9.25 17.65 -3.41
C LEU A 47 -10.75 17.94 -3.20
N ARG A 48 -11.45 17.08 -2.43
CA ARG A 48 -12.92 17.13 -2.28
C ARG A 48 -13.39 18.00 -1.12
N SER A 49 -12.64 18.02 0.00
CA SER A 49 -13.03 18.74 1.22
C SER A 49 -13.22 20.26 0.99
N PRO A 50 -12.32 20.98 0.29
CA PRO A 50 -12.52 22.41 0.01
C PRO A 50 -13.72 22.70 -0.91
N ARG A 51 -14.23 21.68 -1.63
CA ARG A 51 -15.33 21.79 -2.59
C ARG A 51 -16.68 21.36 -2.02
N GLY A 52 -16.71 20.85 -0.78
CA GLY A 52 -17.91 20.26 -0.18
C GLY A 52 -18.38 19.00 -0.92
N GLU A 53 -17.51 18.36 -1.71
CA GLU A 53 -17.82 17.15 -2.44
C GLU A 53 -17.80 15.92 -1.51
N ASP A 54 -18.63 14.94 -1.84
CA ASP A 54 -18.76 13.72 -1.05
C ASP A 54 -17.49 12.84 -1.17
N ILE A 55 -16.85 12.55 -0.04
CA ILE A 55 -15.55 11.85 -0.01
C ILE A 55 -15.74 10.35 -0.24
N VAL A 56 -16.83 9.78 0.29
CA VAL A 56 -17.08 8.33 0.29
C VAL A 56 -18.02 7.91 -0.83
N ALA A 57 -19.10 8.67 -1.06
CA ALA A 57 -20.16 8.27 -1.97
C ALA A 57 -19.80 8.43 -3.45
N GLN A 58 -18.87 9.33 -3.81
CA GLN A 58 -18.51 9.55 -5.21
C GLN A 58 -17.38 8.61 -5.68
N PRO A 59 -17.64 7.73 -6.65
CA PRO A 59 -16.60 6.88 -7.23
C PRO A 59 -15.56 7.72 -7.99
N SER A 60 -14.31 7.26 -8.00
CA SER A 60 -13.28 7.84 -8.86
C SER A 60 -13.70 7.73 -10.32
N ALA A 61 -13.82 8.86 -11.03
CA ALA A 61 -14.18 8.92 -12.44
C ALA A 61 -13.19 9.81 -13.19
N CYS A 62 -13.00 9.53 -14.49
CA CYS A 62 -12.22 10.42 -15.33
C CYS A 62 -12.93 11.78 -15.47
N PRO A 63 -12.26 12.91 -15.24
CA PRO A 63 -12.89 14.24 -15.33
C PRO A 63 -13.25 14.65 -16.76
N VAL A 64 -12.70 13.97 -17.77
CA VAL A 64 -12.92 14.32 -19.20
C VAL A 64 -14.02 13.45 -19.82
N CYS A 65 -13.92 12.12 -19.69
CA CYS A 65 -14.88 11.21 -20.32
C CYS A 65 -15.98 10.69 -19.38
N GLY A 66 -15.90 10.97 -18.07
CA GLY A 66 -16.88 10.52 -17.08
C GLY A 66 -16.88 9.01 -16.80
N HIS A 67 -16.02 8.23 -17.46
CA HIS A 67 -15.93 6.79 -17.20
C HIS A 67 -15.45 6.53 -15.77
N LYS A 68 -16.13 5.59 -15.10
CA LYS A 68 -15.74 5.13 -13.77
C LYS A 68 -14.40 4.41 -13.84
N ILE A 69 -13.49 4.79 -12.95
CA ILE A 69 -12.19 4.14 -12.81
C ILE A 69 -12.43 2.78 -12.16
N ARG A 70 -11.94 1.72 -12.81
CA ARG A 70 -12.04 0.35 -12.31
C ARG A 70 -11.22 0.21 -11.01
N PRO A 71 -11.64 -0.61 -10.03
CA PRO A 71 -10.96 -0.70 -8.74
C PRO A 71 -9.45 -1.00 -8.84
N TRP A 72 -9.05 -1.88 -9.75
CA TRP A 72 -7.64 -2.22 -9.99
C TRP A 72 -6.80 -1.10 -10.63
N HIS A 73 -7.44 -0.14 -11.33
CA HIS A 73 -6.77 1.07 -11.79
C HIS A 73 -6.64 2.13 -10.69
N ASN A 74 -7.37 1.98 -9.58
CA ASN A 74 -7.32 2.85 -8.42
C ASN A 74 -6.39 2.30 -7.32
N LEU A 75 -5.63 1.23 -7.61
CA LEU A 75 -4.64 0.69 -6.69
C LEU A 75 -3.44 1.65 -6.64
N PRO A 76 -3.00 2.11 -5.45
CA PRO A 76 -1.95 3.11 -5.34
C PRO A 76 -0.68 2.67 -6.07
N ILE A 77 -0.03 3.59 -6.80
CA ILE A 77 1.20 3.41 -7.59
C ILE A 77 0.98 2.46 -8.80
N VAL A 78 0.48 1.25 -8.56
CA VAL A 78 0.27 0.20 -9.55
C VAL A 78 -0.72 0.63 -10.63
N GLY A 79 -1.85 1.23 -10.24
CA GLY A 79 -2.89 1.66 -11.18
C GLY A 79 -2.38 2.70 -12.17
N TYR A 80 -1.59 3.66 -11.70
CA TYR A 80 -0.97 4.69 -12.54
C TYR A 80 0.05 4.11 -13.51
N LEU A 81 0.88 3.16 -13.05
CA LEU A 81 1.88 2.47 -13.88
C LEU A 81 1.23 1.59 -14.95
N LEU A 82 0.21 0.81 -14.60
CA LEU A 82 -0.53 -0.04 -15.54
C LEU A 82 -1.22 0.76 -16.64
N LEU A 83 -1.66 1.97 -16.31
CA LEU A 83 -2.29 2.91 -17.24
C LEU A 83 -1.29 3.77 -18.02
N GLY A 84 0.01 3.70 -17.70
CA GLY A 84 1.03 4.58 -18.27
C GLY A 84 0.75 6.07 -18.04
N GLY A 85 0.10 6.41 -16.92
CA GLY A 85 -0.29 7.78 -16.58
C GLY A 85 -1.39 8.38 -17.47
N ARG A 86 -2.20 7.56 -18.15
CA ARG A 86 -3.28 8.02 -19.04
C ARG A 86 -4.58 7.28 -18.77
N CYS A 87 -5.73 7.94 -18.96
CA CYS A 87 -7.01 7.26 -18.91
C CYS A 87 -7.07 6.14 -19.95
N ARG A 88 -7.61 4.98 -19.59
CA ARG A 88 -7.73 3.83 -20.50
C ARG A 88 -8.66 4.10 -21.69
N ASP A 89 -9.71 4.88 -21.48
CA ASP A 89 -10.80 5.03 -22.45
C ASP A 89 -10.62 6.27 -23.33
N CYS A 90 -10.20 7.41 -22.75
CA CYS A 90 -10.03 8.67 -23.50
C CYS A 90 -8.58 9.13 -23.64
N HIS A 91 -7.60 8.38 -23.11
CA HIS A 91 -6.17 8.70 -23.14
C HIS A 91 -5.75 10.06 -22.55
N THR A 92 -6.66 10.77 -21.88
CA THR A 92 -6.34 12.00 -21.16
C THR A 92 -5.26 11.73 -20.10
N PRO A 93 -4.23 12.59 -19.99
CA PRO A 93 -3.19 12.42 -18.99
C PRO A 93 -3.75 12.49 -17.58
N ILE A 94 -3.39 11.52 -16.75
CA ILE A 94 -3.64 11.53 -15.31
C ILE A 94 -2.53 12.40 -14.69
N PRO A 95 -2.86 13.43 -13.91
CA PRO A 95 -1.82 14.32 -13.40
C PRO A 95 -0.80 13.58 -12.52
N ILE A 96 0.49 13.80 -12.79
CA ILE A 96 1.58 13.10 -12.07
C ILE A 96 1.57 13.36 -10.56
N ARG A 97 0.99 14.48 -10.11
CA ARG A 97 0.85 14.80 -8.68
C ARG A 97 0.17 13.66 -7.90
N TYR A 98 -0.82 12.99 -8.48
CA TYR A 98 -1.54 11.89 -7.83
C TYR A 98 -0.58 10.74 -7.50
N PHE A 99 0.23 10.36 -8.49
CA PHE A 99 1.27 9.35 -8.33
C PHE A 99 2.33 9.77 -7.31
N LEU A 100 2.79 11.03 -7.35
CA LEU A 100 3.80 11.53 -6.43
C LEU A 100 3.33 11.50 -4.97
N TRP A 101 2.05 11.82 -4.69
CA TRP A 101 1.49 11.72 -3.35
C TRP A 101 1.49 10.28 -2.83
N GLU A 102 1.09 9.33 -3.66
CA GLU A 102 1.08 7.90 -3.28
C GLU A 102 2.49 7.38 -2.98
N VAL A 103 3.47 7.73 -3.83
CA VAL A 103 4.87 7.36 -3.63
C VAL A 103 5.45 8.02 -2.38
N ALA A 104 5.18 9.31 -2.15
CA ALA A 104 5.69 10.03 -0.99
C ALA A 104 5.23 9.40 0.33
N PHE A 105 3.94 9.06 0.44
CA PHE A 105 3.40 8.44 1.65
C PHE A 105 3.83 6.98 1.80
N ALA A 106 3.93 6.22 0.71
CA ALA A 106 4.47 4.86 0.74
C ALA A 106 5.91 4.86 1.28
N LEU A 107 6.77 5.76 0.79
CA LEU A 107 8.14 5.89 1.26
C LEU A 107 8.22 6.37 2.71
N LEU A 108 7.41 7.37 3.08
CA LEU A 108 7.39 7.91 4.45
C LEU A 108 7.05 6.82 5.47
N PHE A 109 6.01 6.03 5.22
CA PHE A 109 5.60 4.95 6.12
C PHE A 109 6.60 3.80 6.12
N ALA A 110 7.16 3.43 4.96
CA ALA A 110 8.19 2.40 4.89
C ALA A 110 9.41 2.79 5.73
N VAL A 111 9.91 4.01 5.57
CA VAL A 111 11.09 4.49 6.32
C VAL A 111 10.78 4.59 7.81
N ALA A 112 9.65 5.20 8.19
CA ALA A 112 9.27 5.36 9.59
C ALA A 112 9.02 4.01 10.27
N GLY A 113 8.27 3.11 9.63
CA GLY A 113 7.97 1.78 10.14
C GLY A 113 9.22 0.92 10.31
N MET A 114 10.10 0.92 9.30
CA MET A 114 11.38 0.21 9.38
C MET A 114 12.31 0.77 10.46
N TRP A 115 12.32 2.10 10.64
CA TRP A 115 13.08 2.75 11.71
C TRP A 115 12.55 2.37 13.10
N SER A 116 11.23 2.34 13.30
CA SER A 116 10.59 1.92 14.54
C SER A 116 10.86 0.45 14.87
N VAL A 117 10.78 -0.44 13.88
CA VAL A 117 11.08 -1.86 14.04
C VAL A 117 12.56 -2.06 14.38
N GLY A 118 13.48 -1.40 13.68
CA GLY A 118 14.91 -1.49 13.95
C GLY A 118 15.32 -0.97 15.33
N ARG A 119 14.51 -0.11 15.95
CA ARG A 119 14.71 0.36 17.33
C ARG A 119 14.22 -0.63 18.39
N PHE A 120 13.31 -1.54 18.04
CA PHE A 120 12.75 -2.54 18.94
C PHE A 120 13.65 -3.78 19.06
N PHE A 121 14.40 -4.10 18.01
CA PHE A 121 15.33 -5.23 17.95
C PHE A 121 16.79 -4.88 18.31
N ARG A 122 17.05 -3.65 18.75
CA ARG A 122 18.35 -3.19 19.25
C ARG A 122 18.27 -3.03 20.77
#